data_AF-A0A9P7YB20-F1
#
_entry.id   AF-A0A9P7YB20-F1
#
_cell.length_a   1.000
_cell.length_b   1.000
_cell.length_c   1.000
_cell.angle_alpha   90.00
_cell.angle_beta   90.00
_cell.angle_gamma   90.00
#
_symmetry.space_group_name_H-M   'P 1'
#
loop_
_entity.id
_entity.type
_entity.pdbx_description
1 polymer ?
#
loop_
_entity_poly.entity_id
_entity_poly.type
_entity_poly.pdbx_seq_one_letter_code
_entity_poly.pdbx_strand_id
1 'polypeptide(L)'
;MATKQILAAHAILALIEQTRKFNAMTVHLAKSADLAMNQAAEIAKWTSTLITCRERVRGKIRSLETQADSTKRKILDTAELGTSRTAKTNFRLIFGPPRKTEYLSKSTQYVKAIKLNRINTIRGLSESHPHGVIAFSITYPTKVWTESRLEVFDGLAKSIKDEKEQDWPEEIVDIMNELEAERPMSIEFRNLRAKISQRQGGRRPRLGEFGGPGREIAPLPPVQTGVATQTLSGQYTSGMTQLPSLQQMALGAPSFNRDQTQGWGHRRDLTTDSGTCIDEQRQRPLLCESVHHSSRQYEQQNPTADDSLPPSKENRGEEKLYIYTWHY
;
A
#
# COMPACT_ATOMS: atom_id res chain seq x y z
N MET A 1 12.30 -46.18 -76.56
CA MET A 1 11.02 -45.83 -75.88
C MET A 1 11.02 -46.18 -74.39
N ALA A 2 11.63 -47.28 -73.95
CA ALA A 2 11.67 -47.70 -72.54
C ALA A 2 12.30 -46.69 -71.56
N THR A 3 13.37 -45.98 -71.94
CA THR A 3 14.05 -45.00 -71.08
C THR A 3 13.18 -43.79 -70.72
N LYS A 4 12.35 -43.31 -71.66
CA LYS A 4 11.40 -42.20 -71.42
C LYS A 4 10.30 -42.58 -70.44
N GLN A 5 9.83 -43.83 -70.46
CA GLN A 5 8.83 -44.34 -69.52
C GLN A 5 9.39 -44.48 -68.10
N ILE A 6 10.63 -44.94 -67.95
CA ILE A 6 11.30 -45.05 -66.64
C ILE A 6 11.54 -43.67 -66.01
N LEU A 7 11.93 -42.67 -66.83
CA LEU A 7 12.08 -41.28 -66.39
C LEU A 7 10.74 -40.65 -65.97
N ALA A 8 9.67 -40.92 -66.72
CA ALA A 8 8.32 -40.46 -66.37
C ALA A 8 7.83 -41.08 -65.05
N ALA A 9 8.05 -42.39 -64.85
CA ALA A 9 7.69 -43.06 -63.60
C ALA A 9 8.48 -42.51 -62.40
N HIS A 10 9.78 -42.24 -62.55
CA HIS A 10 10.59 -41.61 -61.51
C HIS A 10 10.11 -40.19 -61.20
N ALA A 11 9.76 -39.40 -62.21
CA ALA A 11 9.22 -38.05 -62.01
C ALA A 11 7.89 -38.08 -61.24
N ILE A 12 7.00 -39.02 -61.55
CA ILE A 12 5.72 -39.20 -60.84
C ILE A 12 5.97 -39.60 -59.38
N LEU A 13 6.86 -40.55 -59.11
CA LEU A 13 7.19 -40.96 -57.75
C LEU A 13 7.82 -39.82 -56.94
N ALA A 14 8.71 -39.03 -57.55
CA ALA A 14 9.30 -37.86 -56.92
C ALA A 14 8.25 -36.79 -56.57
N LEU A 15 7.28 -36.56 -57.46
CA LEU A 15 6.19 -35.61 -57.23
C LEU A 15 5.26 -36.07 -56.10
N ILE A 16 4.93 -37.35 -56.04
CA ILE A 16 4.13 -37.94 -54.95
C ILE A 16 4.85 -37.76 -53.61
N GLU A 17 6.17 -38.01 -53.57
CA GLU A 17 6.96 -37.86 -52.35
C GLU A 17 7.06 -36.39 -51.89
N GLN A 18 7.24 -35.46 -52.82
CA GLN A 18 7.19 -34.02 -52.51
C GLN A 18 5.82 -33.59 -51.98
N THR A 19 4.74 -34.11 -52.55
CA THR A 19 3.37 -33.83 -52.08
C THR A 19 3.15 -34.35 -50.67
N ARG A 20 3.65 -35.56 -50.33
CA ARG A 20 3.60 -36.10 -48.97
C ARG A 20 4.37 -35.24 -47.98
N LYS A 21 5.58 -34.80 -48.33
CA LYS A 21 6.40 -33.90 -47.49
C LYS A 21 5.70 -32.56 -47.26
N PHE A 22 5.12 -31.97 -48.29
CA PHE A 22 4.35 -30.73 -48.18
C PHE A 22 3.14 -30.87 -47.25
N ASN A 23 2.38 -31.97 -47.37
CA ASN A 23 1.25 -32.25 -46.48
C ASN A 23 1.69 -32.41 -45.02
N ALA A 24 2.78 -33.14 -44.76
CA ALA A 24 3.33 -33.28 -43.41
C ALA A 24 3.78 -31.93 -42.81
N MET A 25 4.48 -31.10 -43.59
CA MET A 25 4.88 -29.76 -43.16
C MET A 25 3.69 -28.87 -42.86
N THR A 26 2.63 -28.94 -43.67
CA THR A 26 1.39 -28.15 -43.47
C THR A 26 0.70 -28.53 -42.16
N VAL A 27 0.62 -29.83 -41.83
CA VAL A 27 0.06 -30.31 -40.56
C VAL A 27 0.90 -29.84 -39.37
N HIS A 28 2.23 -29.88 -39.48
CA HIS A 28 3.12 -29.38 -38.42
C HIS A 28 2.98 -27.86 -38.22
N LEU A 29 2.89 -27.10 -39.32
CA LEU A 29 2.67 -25.66 -39.27
C LEU A 29 1.34 -25.32 -38.61
N ALA A 30 0.25 -26.01 -38.97
CA ALA A 30 -1.07 -25.84 -38.36
C ALA A 30 -1.03 -26.11 -36.84
N LYS A 31 -0.44 -27.23 -36.40
CA LYS A 31 -0.27 -27.54 -34.97
C LYS A 31 0.52 -26.47 -34.21
N SER A 32 1.55 -25.91 -34.85
CA SER A 32 2.36 -24.84 -34.26
C SER A 32 1.57 -23.54 -34.11
N ALA A 33 0.72 -23.22 -35.08
CA ALA A 33 -0.16 -22.06 -35.04
C ALA A 33 -1.23 -22.21 -33.95
N ASP A 34 -1.87 -23.37 -33.83
CA ASP A 34 -2.85 -23.66 -32.77
C ASP A 34 -2.22 -23.55 -31.38
N LEU A 35 -1.01 -24.08 -31.20
CA LEU A 35 -0.27 -23.96 -29.94
C LEU A 35 0.02 -22.49 -29.61
N ALA A 36 0.51 -21.71 -30.58
CA ALA A 36 0.78 -20.29 -30.39
C ALA A 36 -0.49 -19.50 -30.04
N MET A 37 -1.62 -19.80 -30.69
CA MET A 37 -2.91 -19.19 -30.37
C MET A 37 -3.38 -19.53 -28.96
N ASN A 38 -3.26 -20.79 -28.53
CA ASN A 38 -3.62 -21.22 -27.18
C ASN A 38 -2.74 -20.54 -26.12
N GLN A 39 -1.44 -20.45 -26.35
CA GLN A 39 -0.52 -19.73 -25.46
C GLN A 39 -0.84 -18.23 -25.40
N ALA A 40 -1.13 -17.60 -26.53
CA ALA A 40 -1.53 -16.19 -26.57
C ALA A 40 -2.85 -15.96 -25.81
N ALA A 41 -3.83 -16.86 -25.93
CA ALA A 41 -5.09 -16.78 -25.21
C ALA A 41 -4.91 -16.89 -23.69
N GLU A 42 -4.07 -17.84 -23.23
CA GLU A 42 -3.75 -17.96 -21.80
C GLU A 42 -3.00 -16.71 -21.29
N ILE A 43 -2.00 -16.21 -22.02
CA ILE A 43 -1.31 -14.97 -21.66
C ILE A 43 -2.30 -13.79 -21.56
N ALA A 44 -3.22 -13.67 -22.52
CA ALA A 44 -4.24 -12.62 -22.49
C ALA A 44 -5.14 -12.73 -21.25
N LYS A 45 -5.56 -13.96 -20.90
CA LYS A 45 -6.37 -14.24 -19.70
C LYS A 45 -5.62 -13.89 -18.40
N TRP A 46 -4.36 -14.31 -18.26
CA TRP A 46 -3.53 -13.99 -17.11
C TRP A 46 -3.25 -12.48 -17.00
N THR A 47 -3.02 -11.82 -18.14
CA THR A 47 -2.81 -10.37 -18.21
C THR A 47 -4.06 -9.61 -17.76
N SER A 48 -5.25 -10.01 -18.22
CA SER A 48 -6.53 -9.42 -17.80
C SER A 48 -6.77 -9.60 -16.29
N THR A 49 -6.44 -10.77 -15.75
CA THR A 49 -6.56 -11.06 -14.32
C THR A 49 -5.61 -10.19 -13.49
N LEU A 50 -4.37 -10.03 -13.95
CA LEU A 50 -3.37 -9.18 -13.31
C LEU A 50 -3.80 -7.70 -13.29
N ILE A 51 -4.32 -7.18 -14.41
CA ILE A 51 -4.85 -5.82 -14.52
C ILE A 51 -5.97 -5.62 -13.49
N THR A 52 -6.90 -6.57 -13.41
CA THR A 52 -8.03 -6.53 -12.47
C THR A 52 -7.56 -6.58 -11.01
N CYS A 53 -6.62 -7.47 -10.65
CA CYS A 53 -6.05 -7.51 -9.28
C CYS A 53 -5.32 -6.19 -8.96
N ARG A 54 -4.59 -5.60 -9.90
CA ARG A 54 -3.92 -4.30 -9.71
C ARG A 54 -4.91 -3.16 -9.49
N GLU A 55 -6.01 -3.13 -10.23
CA GLU A 55 -7.09 -2.15 -10.04
C GLU A 55 -7.77 -2.30 -8.70
N ARG A 56 -8.03 -3.53 -8.25
CA ARG A 56 -8.58 -3.81 -6.93
C ARG A 56 -7.68 -3.27 -5.82
N VAL A 57 -6.37 -3.54 -5.89
CA VAL A 57 -5.39 -3.03 -4.91
C VAL A 57 -5.37 -1.50 -4.91
N ARG A 58 -5.29 -0.86 -6.08
CA ARG A 58 -5.33 0.61 -6.20
C ARG A 58 -6.63 1.20 -5.66
N GLY A 59 -7.76 0.58 -5.95
CA GLY A 59 -9.06 0.97 -5.41
C GLY A 59 -9.10 0.91 -3.89
N LYS A 60 -8.53 -0.16 -3.30
CA LYS A 60 -8.46 -0.31 -1.85
C LYS A 60 -7.58 0.75 -1.20
N ILE A 61 -6.40 1.03 -1.76
CA ILE A 61 -5.51 2.08 -1.26
C ILE A 61 -6.24 3.43 -1.28
N ARG A 62 -6.81 3.83 -2.42
CA ARG A 62 -7.54 5.10 -2.55
C ARG A 62 -8.71 5.21 -1.56
N SER A 63 -9.46 4.13 -1.38
CA SER A 63 -10.57 4.10 -0.42
C SER A 63 -10.09 4.33 1.01
N LEU A 64 -8.98 3.69 1.40
CA LEU A 64 -8.37 3.86 2.72
C LEU A 64 -7.81 5.27 2.90
N GLU A 65 -7.13 5.82 1.90
CA GLU A 65 -6.62 7.20 1.90
C GLU A 65 -7.76 8.22 2.05
N THR A 66 -8.84 8.05 1.29
CA THR A 66 -10.02 8.93 1.38
C THR A 66 -10.64 8.89 2.77
N GLN A 67 -10.73 7.71 3.37
CA GLN A 67 -11.22 7.55 4.75
C GLN A 67 -10.28 8.21 5.76
N ALA A 68 -8.97 8.05 5.58
CA ALA A 68 -7.96 8.67 6.44
C ALA A 68 -7.98 10.19 6.34
N ASP A 69 -8.06 10.73 5.13
CA ASP A 69 -8.17 12.18 4.89
C ASP A 69 -9.44 12.76 5.48
N SER A 70 -10.58 12.06 5.36
CA SER A 70 -11.82 12.47 6.01
C SER A 70 -11.69 12.50 7.53
N THR A 71 -11.03 11.49 8.11
CA THR A 71 -10.81 11.41 9.57
C THR A 71 -9.87 12.51 10.03
N LYS A 72 -8.75 12.70 9.33
CA LYS A 72 -7.77 13.75 9.58
C LYS A 72 -8.40 15.12 9.51
N ARG A 73 -9.17 15.41 8.45
CA ARG A 73 -9.87 16.70 8.30
C ARG A 73 -10.79 16.95 9.49
N LYS A 74 -11.59 15.95 9.89
CA LYS A 74 -12.46 16.08 11.07
C LYS A 74 -11.67 16.44 12.33
N ILE A 75 -10.54 15.77 12.59
CA ILE A 75 -9.69 16.02 13.77
C ILE A 75 -9.11 17.44 13.74
N LEU A 76 -8.69 17.91 12.57
CA LEU A 76 -8.13 19.26 12.42
C LEU A 76 -9.20 20.34 12.55
N ASP A 77 -10.40 20.11 12.01
CA ASP A 77 -11.52 21.04 12.08
C ASP A 77 -12.05 21.18 13.52
N THR A 78 -12.09 20.09 14.29
CA THR A 78 -12.56 20.11 15.68
C THR A 78 -11.45 20.31 16.70
N ALA A 79 -10.19 20.27 16.29
CA ALA A 79 -9.02 20.22 17.16
C ALA A 79 -9.06 19.11 18.24
N GLU A 80 -9.76 18.01 17.96
CA GLU A 80 -10.01 16.91 18.91
C GLU A 80 -9.90 15.56 18.20
N LEU A 81 -9.31 14.54 18.85
CA LEU A 81 -9.26 13.19 18.24
C LEU A 81 -10.62 12.48 18.28
N GLY A 82 -11.52 12.90 19.16
CA GLY A 82 -12.79 12.23 19.49
C GLY A 82 -12.60 10.88 20.21
N THR A 83 -11.62 10.06 19.81
CA THR A 83 -11.24 8.82 20.51
C THR A 83 -9.74 8.55 20.37
N SER A 84 -9.02 8.59 21.49
CA SER A 84 -7.59 8.30 21.57
C SER A 84 -7.21 6.82 21.38
N ARG A 85 -8.20 5.90 21.36
CA ARG A 85 -7.98 4.44 21.31
C ARG A 85 -7.11 4.00 20.13
N THR A 86 -7.36 4.51 18.93
CA THR A 86 -6.60 4.15 17.73
C THR A 86 -5.15 4.59 17.86
N ALA A 87 -4.93 5.86 18.23
CA ALA A 87 -3.60 6.42 18.46
C ALA A 87 -2.82 5.61 19.51
N LYS A 88 -3.42 5.40 20.70
CA LYS A 88 -2.80 4.61 21.78
C LYS A 88 -2.44 3.20 21.33
N THR A 89 -3.36 2.51 20.64
CA THR A 89 -3.12 1.13 20.17
C THR A 89 -2.00 1.08 19.15
N ASN A 90 -2.01 1.98 18.17
CA ASN A 90 -1.00 2.04 17.13
C ASN A 90 0.37 2.43 17.69
N PHE A 91 0.46 3.47 18.52
CA PHE A 91 1.73 3.84 19.16
C PHE A 91 2.28 2.71 20.03
N ARG A 92 1.42 2.03 20.79
CA ARG A 92 1.85 0.88 21.58
C ARG A 92 2.35 -0.26 20.70
N LEU A 93 1.74 -0.50 19.54
CA LEU A 93 2.19 -1.57 18.66
C LEU A 93 3.47 -1.19 17.91
N ILE A 94 3.51 0.01 17.35
CA ILE A 94 4.61 0.48 16.52
C ILE A 94 5.84 0.70 17.39
N PHE A 95 5.74 1.42 18.51
CA PHE A 95 6.92 1.87 19.28
C PHE A 95 7.16 1.09 20.57
N GLY A 96 6.35 0.07 20.82
CA GLY A 96 6.50 -0.76 22.00
C GLY A 96 7.68 -1.71 22.00
N PRO A 97 7.99 -2.26 23.18
CA PRO A 97 8.86 -3.42 23.25
C PRO A 97 8.21 -4.58 22.45
N PRO A 98 9.02 -5.37 21.73
CA PRO A 98 8.53 -6.59 21.11
C PRO A 98 7.86 -7.46 22.17
N ARG A 99 6.68 -8.01 21.85
CA ARG A 99 6.03 -8.97 22.76
C ARG A 99 6.87 -10.24 22.77
N LYS A 100 7.50 -10.54 23.91
CA LYS A 100 8.13 -11.84 24.15
C LYS A 100 7.03 -12.89 24.09
N THR A 101 7.19 -13.88 23.23
CA THR A 101 6.28 -15.01 23.16
C THR A 101 7.10 -16.28 23.04
N GLU A 102 6.77 -17.26 23.86
CA GLU A 102 7.33 -18.60 23.79
C GLU A 102 6.97 -19.31 22.49
N TYR A 103 7.63 -20.45 22.27
CA TYR A 103 7.65 -21.30 21.08
C TYR A 103 6.41 -21.19 20.19
N LEU A 104 6.61 -20.77 18.93
CA LEU A 104 5.54 -20.53 17.97
C LEU A 104 5.65 -21.47 16.78
N SER A 105 4.50 -21.83 16.20
CA SER A 105 4.45 -22.51 14.90
C SER A 105 5.13 -21.68 13.81
N LYS A 106 5.63 -22.34 12.76
CA LYS A 106 6.29 -21.68 11.61
C LYS A 106 5.40 -20.61 10.95
N SER A 107 4.09 -20.87 10.81
CA SER A 107 3.15 -19.91 10.23
C SER A 107 2.97 -18.66 11.12
N THR A 108 2.90 -18.85 12.44
CA THR A 108 2.83 -17.73 13.38
C THR A 108 4.13 -16.91 13.39
N GLN A 109 5.28 -17.55 13.24
CA GLN A 109 6.57 -16.85 13.09
C GLN A 109 6.60 -15.98 11.83
N TYR A 110 6.12 -16.51 10.69
CA TYR A 110 6.05 -15.76 9.44
C TYR A 110 5.17 -14.51 9.55
N VAL A 111 3.96 -14.64 10.12
CA VAL A 111 3.07 -13.49 10.35
C VAL A 111 3.72 -12.45 11.27
N LYS A 112 4.46 -12.89 12.29
CA LYS A 112 5.21 -11.98 13.17
C LYS A 112 6.33 -11.27 12.43
N ALA A 113 7.07 -11.96 11.58
CA ALA A 113 8.12 -11.37 10.77
C ALA A 113 7.56 -10.28 9.83
N ILE A 114 6.43 -10.55 9.17
CA ILE A 114 5.74 -9.53 8.35
C ILE A 114 5.35 -8.32 9.19
N LYS A 115 4.70 -8.53 10.35
CA LYS A 115 4.27 -7.43 11.22
C LYS A 115 5.46 -6.62 11.73
N LEU A 116 6.55 -7.30 12.11
CA LEU A 116 7.78 -6.64 12.53
C LEU A 116 8.40 -5.81 11.41
N ASN A 117 8.44 -6.33 10.19
CA ASN A 117 8.92 -5.58 9.04
C ASN A 117 8.10 -4.30 8.82
N ARG A 118 6.77 -4.40 8.86
CA ARG A 118 5.87 -3.23 8.75
C ARG A 118 6.11 -2.20 9.85
N ILE A 119 6.27 -2.65 11.10
CA ILE A 119 6.59 -1.79 12.23
C ILE A 119 7.92 -1.07 11.99
N ASN A 120 8.96 -1.79 11.57
CA ASN A 120 10.28 -1.21 11.29
C ASN A 120 10.22 -0.20 10.14
N THR A 121 9.44 -0.47 9.08
CA THR A 121 9.19 0.49 8.00
C THR A 121 8.60 1.78 8.53
N ILE A 122 7.57 1.72 9.38
CA ILE A 122 6.93 2.92 9.96
C ILE A 122 7.90 3.63 10.91
N ARG A 123 8.61 2.91 11.78
CA ARG A 123 9.62 3.48 12.70
C ARG A 123 10.68 4.25 11.93
N GLY A 124 11.20 3.68 10.83
CA GLY A 124 12.20 4.33 9.98
C GLY A 124 11.73 5.63 9.31
N LEU A 125 10.43 5.87 9.25
CA LEU A 125 9.85 7.13 8.74
C LEU A 125 9.66 8.19 9.82
N SER A 126 9.79 7.85 11.10
CA SER A 126 9.51 8.78 12.22
C SER A 126 10.43 9.99 12.24
N GLU A 127 11.67 9.82 11.80
CA GLU A 127 12.67 10.90 11.77
C GLU A 127 12.42 11.86 10.60
N SER A 128 12.15 11.34 9.40
CA SER A 128 12.02 12.14 8.17
C SER A 128 10.60 12.63 7.90
N HIS A 129 9.59 11.90 8.36
CA HIS A 129 8.17 12.17 8.09
C HIS A 129 7.33 12.08 9.38
N PRO A 130 7.65 12.87 10.43
CA PRO A 130 6.99 12.76 11.73
C PRO A 130 5.47 13.00 11.64
N HIS A 131 5.03 13.99 10.85
CA HIS A 131 3.60 14.26 10.68
C HIS A 131 2.87 13.15 9.95
N GLY A 132 3.49 12.53 8.94
CA GLY A 132 2.95 11.34 8.28
C GLY A 132 2.76 10.17 9.24
N VAL A 133 3.71 9.96 10.15
CA VAL A 133 3.61 8.89 11.15
C VAL A 133 2.50 9.17 12.18
N ILE A 134 2.31 10.44 12.59
CA ILE A 134 1.16 10.82 13.42
C ILE A 134 -0.15 10.61 12.66
N ALA A 135 -0.28 11.16 11.45
CA ALA A 135 -1.47 11.01 10.61
C ALA A 135 -1.84 9.53 10.44
N PHE A 136 -0.86 8.70 10.11
CA PHE A 136 -1.05 7.26 9.97
C PHE A 136 -1.54 6.61 11.27
N SER A 137 -0.92 6.96 12.39
CA SER A 137 -1.20 6.36 13.69
C SER A 137 -2.60 6.70 14.23
N ILE A 138 -3.18 7.81 13.81
CA ILE A 138 -4.52 8.23 14.26
C ILE A 138 -5.62 7.83 13.28
N THR A 139 -5.32 7.78 11.98
CA THR A 139 -6.34 7.56 10.94
C THR A 139 -6.55 6.10 10.57
N TYR A 140 -5.51 5.27 10.59
CA TYR A 140 -5.62 3.86 10.18
C TYR A 140 -5.76 2.92 11.38
N PRO A 141 -6.88 2.17 11.51
CA PRO A 141 -7.00 1.15 12.53
C PRO A 141 -5.90 0.09 12.42
N THR A 142 -5.42 -0.43 13.55
CA THR A 142 -4.31 -1.39 13.60
C THR A 142 -4.49 -2.58 12.67
N LYS A 143 -5.70 -3.14 12.61
CA LYS A 143 -6.02 -4.29 11.76
C LYS A 143 -5.82 -3.98 10.27
N VAL A 144 -6.13 -2.76 9.84
CA VAL A 144 -6.05 -2.35 8.43
C VAL A 144 -4.63 -2.51 7.89
N TRP A 145 -3.62 -2.03 8.61
CA TRP A 145 -2.25 -2.06 8.11
C TRP A 145 -1.46 -3.30 8.55
N THR A 146 -1.83 -3.96 9.65
CA THR A 146 -1.13 -5.18 10.12
C THR A 146 -1.56 -6.45 9.40
N GLU A 147 -2.77 -6.49 8.83
CA GLU A 147 -3.34 -7.65 8.15
C GLU A 147 -3.61 -7.40 6.66
N SER A 148 -3.34 -6.19 6.14
CA SER A 148 -3.43 -5.92 4.70
C SER A 148 -2.46 -6.78 3.90
N ARG A 149 -2.72 -6.90 2.60
CA ARG A 149 -1.70 -7.35 1.65
C ARG A 149 -0.49 -6.41 1.63
N LEU A 150 0.67 -6.92 1.21
CA LEU A 150 1.92 -6.15 1.16
C LEU A 150 1.78 -4.91 0.28
N GLU A 151 1.18 -5.05 -0.90
CA GLU A 151 1.02 -3.96 -1.87
C GLU A 151 0.12 -2.84 -1.35
N VAL A 152 -0.88 -3.19 -0.53
CA VAL A 152 -1.73 -2.21 0.14
C VAL A 152 -0.94 -1.50 1.24
N PHE A 153 -0.17 -2.23 2.04
CA PHE A 153 0.68 -1.62 3.07
C PHE A 153 1.72 -0.67 2.46
N ASP A 154 2.38 -1.06 1.38
CA ASP A 154 3.35 -0.23 0.67
C ASP A 154 2.72 1.06 0.15
N GLY A 155 1.47 0.97 -0.33
CA GLY A 155 0.65 2.14 -0.64
C GLY A 155 0.46 3.07 0.55
N LEU A 156 0.01 2.54 1.70
CA LEU A 156 -0.19 3.34 2.92
C LEU A 156 1.13 3.93 3.46
N ALA A 157 2.23 3.18 3.38
CA ALA A 157 3.55 3.64 3.78
C ALA A 157 4.08 4.74 2.85
N LYS A 158 3.69 4.73 1.58
CA LYS A 158 3.93 5.85 0.67
C LYS A 158 3.13 7.08 1.10
N SER A 159 1.86 6.93 1.48
CA SER A 159 1.04 8.06 1.95
C SER A 159 1.62 8.73 3.20
N ILE A 160 2.36 8.01 4.07
CA ILE A 160 3.13 8.62 5.18
C ILE A 160 4.15 9.64 4.66
N LYS A 161 4.84 9.32 3.55
CA LYS A 161 5.88 10.18 2.98
C LYS A 161 5.29 11.41 2.30
N ASP A 162 4.10 11.25 1.71
CA ASP A 162 3.41 12.30 0.98
C ASP A 162 2.62 13.25 1.92
N GLU A 163 2.52 12.92 3.22
CA GLU A 163 1.83 13.74 4.20
C GLU A 163 2.59 15.05 4.47
N LYS A 164 1.85 16.15 4.46
CA LYS A 164 2.38 17.48 4.73
C LYS A 164 2.51 17.72 6.23
N GLU A 165 3.31 18.70 6.61
CA GLU A 165 3.36 19.12 8.01
C GLU A 165 2.02 19.71 8.47
N GLN A 166 1.60 19.35 9.67
CA GLN A 166 0.24 19.59 10.20
C GLN A 166 0.31 20.02 11.67
N ASP A 167 -0.58 20.92 12.08
CA ASP A 167 -0.74 21.26 13.49
C ASP A 167 -1.69 20.27 14.15
N TRP A 168 -1.12 19.30 14.87
CA TRP A 168 -1.88 18.28 15.55
C TRP A 168 -2.46 18.79 16.88
N PRO A 169 -3.63 18.30 17.30
CA PRO A 169 -4.18 18.59 18.63
C PRO A 169 -3.18 18.33 19.76
N GLU A 170 -3.24 19.13 20.83
CA GLU A 170 -2.40 18.96 22.03
C GLU A 170 -2.55 17.55 22.63
N GLU A 171 -3.76 16.96 22.50
CA GLU A 171 -4.08 15.58 22.92
C GLU A 171 -3.09 14.53 22.35
N ILE A 172 -2.49 14.75 21.18
CA ILE A 172 -1.47 13.84 20.64
C ILE A 172 -0.24 13.77 21.55
N VAL A 173 0.26 14.92 21.98
CA VAL A 173 1.44 14.98 22.86
C VAL A 173 1.08 14.41 24.22
N ASP A 174 -0.12 14.69 24.73
CA ASP A 174 -0.59 14.11 26.00
C ASP A 174 -0.67 12.58 25.95
N ILE A 175 -1.20 12.02 24.86
CA ILE A 175 -1.18 10.56 24.62
C ILE A 175 0.25 10.04 24.61
N MET A 176 1.18 10.74 23.96
CA MET A 176 2.57 10.30 23.90
C MET A 176 3.25 10.34 25.28
N ASN A 177 2.96 11.37 26.08
CA ASN A 177 3.43 11.51 27.46
C ASN A 177 2.91 10.36 28.33
N GLU A 178 1.61 10.07 28.26
CA GLU A 178 0.96 8.99 29.02
C GLU A 178 1.60 7.64 28.68
N LEU A 179 1.82 7.36 27.39
CA LEU A 179 2.40 6.09 26.96
C LEU A 179 3.86 5.91 27.38
N GLU A 180 4.64 6.98 27.40
CA GLU A 180 6.02 6.94 27.89
C GLU A 180 6.10 6.74 29.41
N ALA A 181 5.14 7.29 30.16
CA ALA A 181 5.02 7.04 31.60
C ALA A 181 4.51 5.63 31.92
N GLU A 182 3.62 5.07 31.09
CA GLU A 182 3.04 3.73 31.30
C GLU A 182 4.08 2.62 31.14
N ARG A 183 5.03 2.75 30.20
CA ARG A 183 5.96 1.68 29.84
C ARG A 183 7.15 2.15 28.99
N PRO A 184 8.19 1.31 28.85
CA PRO A 184 9.29 1.62 27.92
C PRO A 184 8.79 1.77 26.48
N MET A 185 9.22 2.84 25.82
CA MET A 185 8.97 3.14 24.41
C MET A 185 10.30 3.24 23.67
N SER A 186 10.29 2.97 22.36
CA SER A 186 11.51 2.99 21.55
C SER A 186 12.09 4.41 21.38
N ILE A 187 13.36 4.52 20.99
CA ILE A 187 14.02 5.82 20.83
C ILE A 187 13.36 6.67 19.74
N GLU A 188 12.88 6.03 18.66
CA GLU A 188 12.18 6.70 17.57
C GLU A 188 10.89 7.37 18.04
N PHE A 189 10.24 6.83 19.08
CA PHE A 189 9.07 7.45 19.69
C PHE A 189 9.40 8.75 20.41
N ARG A 190 10.52 8.76 21.15
CA ARG A 190 11.00 9.96 21.84
C ARG A 190 11.39 11.04 20.85
N ASN A 191 12.08 10.65 19.77
CA ASN A 191 12.44 11.57 18.68
C ASN A 191 11.18 12.15 18.03
N LEU A 192 10.20 11.29 17.70
CA LEU A 192 8.93 11.70 17.14
C LEU A 192 8.21 12.71 18.06
N ARG A 193 8.10 12.38 19.36
CA ARG A 193 7.49 13.25 20.38
C ARG A 193 8.17 14.61 20.42
N ALA A 194 9.50 14.64 20.53
CA ALA A 194 10.27 15.87 20.58
C ALA A 194 10.01 16.77 19.37
N LYS A 195 9.98 16.21 18.15
CA LYS A 195 9.70 16.97 16.92
C LYS A 195 8.29 17.57 16.91
N ILE A 196 7.28 16.80 17.33
CA ILE A 196 5.91 17.29 17.38
C ILE A 196 5.75 18.37 18.47
N SER A 197 6.33 18.17 19.66
CA SER A 197 6.26 19.12 20.77
C SER A 197 6.99 20.44 20.48
N GLN A 198 8.17 20.41 19.86
CA GLN A 198 8.90 21.63 19.47
C GLN A 198 8.06 22.52 18.56
N ARG A 199 7.34 21.91 17.61
CA ARG A 199 6.50 22.65 16.66
C ARG A 199 5.28 23.28 17.34
N GLN A 200 4.61 22.53 18.23
CA GLN A 200 3.49 23.06 19.00
C GLN A 200 3.92 24.22 19.91
N GLY A 201 5.07 24.11 20.58
CA GLY A 201 5.62 25.17 21.42
C GLY A 201 6.06 26.42 20.64
N GLY A 202 6.60 26.26 19.43
CA GLY A 202 7.07 27.36 18.59
C GLY A 202 5.96 28.18 17.92
N ARG A 203 4.74 27.65 17.82
CA ARG A 203 3.60 28.30 17.15
C ARG A 203 2.60 28.96 18.10
N ARG A 204 2.81 28.90 19.43
CA ARG A 204 2.02 29.72 20.36
C ARG A 204 2.31 31.20 20.12
N PRO A 205 1.31 32.04 19.78
CA PRO A 205 1.45 33.47 19.95
C PRO A 205 1.77 33.71 21.42
N ARG A 206 2.83 34.48 21.73
CA ARG A 206 3.06 35.01 23.07
C ARG A 206 1.94 35.98 23.41
N LEU A 207 0.79 35.44 23.84
CA LEU A 207 -0.29 36.20 24.43
C LEU A 207 0.10 36.48 25.89
N GLY A 208 1.02 37.41 26.09
CA GLY A 208 1.52 37.71 27.44
C GLY A 208 2.70 38.68 27.53
N GLU A 209 3.00 39.44 26.49
CA GLU A 209 4.07 40.45 26.51
C GLU A 209 3.54 41.80 26.02
N PHE A 210 2.46 42.28 26.64
CA PHE A 210 2.20 43.72 26.74
C PHE A 210 2.76 44.15 28.11
N GLY A 211 3.83 44.93 28.07
CA GLY A 211 4.73 45.12 29.19
C GLY A 211 4.34 46.18 30.23
N GLY A 212 5.21 46.28 31.23
CA GLY A 212 5.56 47.52 31.91
C GLY A 212 4.93 47.77 33.28
N PRO A 213 5.73 48.05 34.33
CA PRO A 213 5.23 48.39 35.66
C PRO A 213 4.62 49.80 35.70
N GLY A 214 3.60 49.94 36.55
CA GLY A 214 2.67 51.06 36.57
C GLY A 214 3.25 52.44 36.85
N ARG A 215 2.53 53.45 36.36
CA ARG A 215 2.51 54.80 36.92
C ARG A 215 1.12 55.11 37.47
N GLU A 216 1.15 55.17 38.80
CA GLU A 216 0.39 55.93 39.79
C GLU A 216 -0.60 57.02 39.30
N ILE A 217 -1.73 57.06 40.01
CA ILE A 217 -2.95 57.86 39.83
C ILE A 217 -2.78 59.25 40.45
N ALA A 218 -3.34 60.31 39.80
CA ALA A 218 -3.94 61.47 40.48
C ALA A 218 -4.83 62.33 39.52
N PRO A 219 -5.83 63.10 40.01
CA PRO A 219 -7.15 63.24 39.33
C PRO A 219 -7.68 64.67 39.00
N LEU A 220 -8.54 64.76 37.95
CA LEU A 220 -9.69 65.67 37.63
C LEU A 220 -9.47 67.23 37.63
N PRO A 221 -10.34 68.12 37.04
CA PRO A 221 -11.78 67.99 36.69
C PRO A 221 -12.20 68.73 35.36
N PRO A 222 -13.44 69.26 35.14
CA PRO A 222 -14.33 68.96 34.00
C PRO A 222 -14.54 70.17 33.04
N VAL A 223 -15.41 70.09 32.01
CA VAL A 223 -16.35 71.16 31.55
C VAL A 223 -17.02 70.83 30.18
N GLN A 224 -18.34 70.62 30.27
CA GLN A 224 -19.47 71.14 29.46
C GLN A 224 -19.54 71.02 27.92
N THR A 225 -20.63 70.33 27.52
CA THR A 225 -21.67 70.70 26.54
C THR A 225 -21.49 71.94 25.65
N GLY A 226 -21.68 71.75 24.34
CA GLY A 226 -21.97 72.83 23.38
C GLY A 226 -22.45 72.30 22.02
N VAL A 227 -23.69 72.64 21.69
CA VAL A 227 -24.45 72.35 20.45
C VAL A 227 -24.15 73.41 19.37
N ALA A 228 -24.28 73.03 18.09
CA ALA A 228 -24.73 73.81 16.90
C ALA A 228 -23.76 73.72 15.70
N THR A 229 -24.12 73.09 14.58
CA THR A 229 -24.94 73.55 13.41
C THR A 229 -24.10 74.19 12.30
N GLN A 230 -24.35 73.74 11.05
CA GLN A 230 -24.03 74.29 9.70
C GLN A 230 -23.23 73.26 8.86
N THR A 231 -23.81 72.49 7.92
CA THR A 231 -24.51 72.79 6.64
C THR A 231 -23.64 73.48 5.58
N LEU A 232 -23.80 72.99 4.33
CA LEU A 232 -23.19 73.32 3.02
C LEU A 232 -22.09 72.33 2.57
N SER A 233 -22.04 71.84 1.34
CA SER A 233 -22.89 71.97 0.14
C SER A 233 -22.17 71.23 -1.00
N GLY A 234 -22.89 70.39 -1.74
CA GLY A 234 -22.58 69.97 -3.13
C GLY A 234 -21.32 69.11 -3.33
N GLN A 235 -21.15 68.35 -4.41
CA GLN A 235 -22.00 68.04 -5.55
C GLN A 235 -21.32 66.85 -6.27
N TYR A 236 -22.16 65.96 -6.81
CA TYR A 236 -21.94 64.91 -7.81
C TYR A 236 -20.61 64.87 -8.59
N THR A 237 -20.06 63.66 -8.75
CA THR A 237 -19.86 63.04 -10.08
C THR A 237 -19.91 61.51 -10.02
N SER A 238 -20.67 60.99 -10.97
CA SER A 238 -20.92 59.59 -11.32
C SER A 238 -19.66 58.85 -11.81
N GLY A 239 -19.60 57.55 -11.53
CA GLY A 239 -18.63 56.61 -12.09
C GLY A 239 -19.16 55.19 -12.01
N MET A 240 -20.12 54.86 -12.88
CA MET A 240 -20.57 53.48 -13.10
C MET A 240 -19.45 52.67 -13.76
N THR A 241 -19.10 51.52 -13.19
CA THR A 241 -18.36 50.48 -13.91
C THR A 241 -19.28 49.27 -14.08
N GLN A 242 -19.61 49.01 -15.34
CA GLN A 242 -20.46 47.92 -15.82
C GLN A 242 -19.83 46.55 -15.59
N LEU A 243 -20.66 45.59 -15.19
CA LEU A 243 -20.40 44.15 -15.25
C LEU A 243 -20.57 43.64 -16.69
N PRO A 244 -19.66 42.83 -17.23
CA PRO A 244 -19.87 42.19 -18.52
C PRO A 244 -20.87 41.04 -18.42
N SER A 245 -21.77 41.04 -19.41
CA SER A 245 -22.94 40.20 -19.57
C SER A 245 -22.66 38.73 -19.88
N LEU A 246 -23.58 37.90 -19.40
CA LEU A 246 -23.69 36.46 -19.52
C LEU A 246 -24.43 36.11 -20.82
N GLN A 247 -23.73 35.61 -21.84
CA GLN A 247 -24.36 34.94 -23.00
C GLN A 247 -23.54 33.75 -23.50
N GLN A 248 -24.20 32.59 -23.41
CA GLN A 248 -24.29 31.53 -24.43
C GLN A 248 -23.01 30.82 -24.89
N MET A 249 -22.75 29.67 -24.26
CA MET A 249 -22.35 28.47 -25.00
C MET A 249 -23.19 27.29 -24.51
N ALA A 250 -24.24 26.98 -25.28
CA ALA A 250 -24.97 25.74 -25.21
C ALA A 250 -24.36 24.76 -26.23
N LEU A 251 -23.72 23.69 -25.74
CA LEU A 251 -23.49 22.48 -26.52
C LEU A 251 -23.85 21.28 -25.64
N GLY A 252 -24.70 20.41 -26.20
CA GLY A 252 -25.63 19.56 -25.48
C GLY A 252 -25.02 18.35 -24.76
N ALA A 253 -25.64 18.02 -23.63
CA ALA A 253 -25.54 16.72 -23.00
C ALA A 253 -26.58 15.76 -23.62
N PRO A 254 -26.24 14.49 -23.91
CA PRO A 254 -27.24 13.50 -24.21
C PRO A 254 -27.97 13.07 -22.93
N SER A 255 -29.30 13.23 -22.96
CA SER A 255 -30.23 12.78 -21.93
C SER A 255 -30.34 11.25 -21.94
N PHE A 256 -30.12 10.62 -20.80
CA PHE A 256 -30.72 9.32 -20.49
C PHE A 256 -31.56 9.48 -19.22
N ASN A 257 -32.86 9.60 -19.44
CA ASN A 257 -33.87 9.45 -18.41
C ASN A 257 -34.11 7.95 -18.22
N ARG A 258 -33.95 7.46 -16.98
CA ARG A 258 -34.68 6.31 -16.48
C ARG A 258 -34.96 6.53 -15.00
N ASP A 259 -36.17 7.01 -14.75
CA ASP A 259 -36.92 6.79 -13.51
C ASP A 259 -36.87 5.30 -13.09
N GLN A 260 -37.05 4.87 -11.85
CA GLN A 260 -37.19 5.45 -10.52
C GLN A 260 -37.63 4.23 -9.69
N THR A 261 -36.97 3.89 -8.57
CA THR A 261 -37.67 3.43 -7.36
C THR A 261 -36.70 3.29 -6.20
N GLN A 262 -36.98 4.06 -5.15
CA GLN A 262 -36.36 3.98 -3.85
C GLN A 262 -36.88 2.73 -3.10
N GLY A 263 -35.98 2.06 -2.37
CA GLY A 263 -36.30 1.06 -1.38
C GLY A 263 -35.29 1.14 -0.24
N TRP A 264 -35.64 1.89 0.79
CA TRP A 264 -34.92 1.95 2.06
C TRP A 264 -34.98 0.59 2.76
N GLY A 265 -33.84 0.09 3.23
CA GLY A 265 -33.77 -1.12 4.05
C GLY A 265 -32.37 -1.38 4.58
N HIS A 266 -32.17 -1.07 5.86
CA HIS A 266 -30.99 -1.44 6.65
C HIS A 266 -30.63 -2.92 6.51
N ARG A 267 -29.37 -3.20 6.12
CA ARG A 267 -28.65 -4.37 6.62
C ARG A 267 -27.15 -4.12 6.64
N ARG A 268 -26.61 -4.10 7.85
CA ARG A 268 -25.19 -3.96 8.17
C ARG A 268 -24.60 -5.37 8.12
N ASP A 269 -24.19 -5.83 6.94
CA ASP A 269 -23.46 -7.09 6.79
C ASP A 269 -21.97 -6.78 6.53
N LEU A 270 -21.14 -7.07 7.52
CA LEU A 270 -19.70 -7.25 7.33
C LEU A 270 -19.50 -8.49 6.45
N THR A 271 -19.44 -8.30 5.14
CA THR A 271 -18.94 -9.33 4.23
C THR A 271 -17.42 -9.38 4.31
N THR A 272 -16.93 -10.44 4.94
CA THR A 272 -15.60 -11.01 4.77
C THR A 272 -15.29 -11.11 3.28
N ASP A 273 -14.47 -10.18 2.77
CA ASP A 273 -14.01 -10.13 1.40
C ASP A 273 -12.88 -11.16 1.22
N SER A 274 -13.23 -12.44 1.20
CA SER A 274 -12.35 -13.56 0.84
C SER A 274 -12.37 -13.76 -0.67
N GLY A 275 -12.02 -12.71 -1.44
CA GLY A 275 -11.68 -12.83 -2.85
C GLY A 275 -10.19 -13.11 -3.00
N THR A 276 -9.79 -14.37 -2.80
CA THR A 276 -8.42 -14.87 -2.98
C THR A 276 -7.96 -14.59 -4.43
N CYS A 277 -7.18 -13.52 -4.62
CA CYS A 277 -6.31 -13.43 -5.80
C CYS A 277 -5.25 -14.51 -5.55
N ILE A 278 -5.39 -15.61 -6.29
CA ILE A 278 -4.67 -16.89 -6.22
C ILE A 278 -3.27 -16.77 -5.57
N ASP A 279 -3.08 -17.47 -4.44
CA ASP A 279 -1.76 -17.75 -3.86
C ASP A 279 -1.17 -18.98 -4.57
N GLU A 280 -0.72 -18.80 -5.82
CA GLU A 280 -0.09 -19.84 -6.64
C GLU A 280 1.43 -19.81 -6.45
N GLN A 281 1.89 -20.02 -5.21
CA GLN A 281 3.32 -20.30 -4.95
C GLN A 281 3.67 -21.79 -5.04
N ARG A 282 2.89 -22.59 -5.78
CA ARG A 282 3.25 -23.95 -6.20
C ARG A 282 2.51 -24.34 -7.47
N GLN A 283 3.08 -24.00 -8.62
CA GLN A 283 3.06 -24.88 -9.79
C GLN A 283 4.18 -24.45 -10.73
N ARG A 284 5.23 -25.27 -10.79
CA ARG A 284 6.22 -25.19 -11.86
C ARG A 284 5.53 -25.57 -13.17
N PRO A 285 5.82 -24.91 -14.30
CA PRO A 285 5.43 -25.45 -15.59
C PRO A 285 6.10 -26.81 -15.78
N LEU A 286 5.32 -27.87 -15.93
CA LEU A 286 5.78 -29.16 -16.44
C LEU A 286 6.24 -28.93 -17.88
N LEU A 287 7.55 -28.89 -18.08
CA LEU A 287 8.15 -29.02 -19.40
C LEU A 287 7.79 -30.41 -19.92
N CYS A 288 7.14 -30.46 -21.09
CA CYS A 288 6.89 -31.68 -21.84
C CYS A 288 8.22 -32.43 -22.07
N GLU A 289 8.45 -33.54 -21.36
CA GLU A 289 9.44 -34.54 -21.72
C GLU A 289 8.94 -35.27 -22.97
N SER A 290 9.53 -34.93 -24.12
CA SER A 290 9.43 -35.71 -25.34
C SER A 290 10.19 -37.02 -25.18
N VAL A 291 9.43 -38.11 -25.18
CA VAL A 291 9.87 -39.51 -25.20
C VAL A 291 10.74 -39.77 -26.43
N HIS A 292 12.02 -40.05 -26.22
CA HIS A 292 12.84 -40.81 -27.16
C HIS A 292 13.42 -42.04 -26.47
N HIS A 293 12.85 -43.20 -26.82
CA HIS A 293 13.47 -44.50 -26.60
C HIS A 293 14.77 -44.60 -27.41
N SER A 294 15.87 -44.96 -26.74
CA SER A 294 16.98 -45.66 -27.38
C SER A 294 17.59 -46.65 -26.42
N SER A 295 17.40 -47.91 -26.79
CA SER A 295 17.99 -49.11 -26.23
C SER A 295 19.52 -49.08 -26.31
N ARG A 296 20.19 -49.44 -25.22
CA ARG A 296 21.50 -50.10 -25.27
C ARG A 296 21.74 -50.90 -23.98
N GLN A 297 21.68 -52.22 -24.15
CA GLN A 297 22.18 -53.22 -23.22
C GLN A 297 23.69 -53.05 -23.03
N TYR A 298 24.16 -53.22 -21.80
CA TYR A 298 25.45 -53.87 -21.53
C TYR A 298 25.35 -54.61 -20.19
N GLU A 299 25.46 -55.93 -20.27
CA GLU A 299 25.81 -56.82 -19.17
C GLU A 299 27.22 -56.51 -18.68
N GLN A 300 27.46 -56.54 -17.37
CA GLN A 300 28.45 -57.46 -16.79
C GLN A 300 28.47 -57.38 -15.25
N GLN A 301 28.08 -58.52 -14.65
CA GLN A 301 28.75 -59.27 -13.58
C GLN A 301 29.18 -58.57 -12.28
N ASN A 302 28.51 -58.98 -11.20
CA ASN A 302 29.04 -59.04 -9.83
C ASN A 302 30.10 -60.15 -9.69
N PRO A 303 30.96 -60.05 -8.66
CA PRO A 303 30.87 -61.05 -7.60
C PRO A 303 30.92 -60.48 -6.15
N THR A 304 30.06 -61.04 -5.30
CA THR A 304 30.28 -61.70 -3.97
C THR A 304 31.58 -61.34 -3.23
N ALA A 305 31.67 -61.10 -1.91
CA ALA A 305 30.93 -61.61 -0.74
C ALA A 305 31.28 -60.79 0.52
N ASP A 306 30.43 -60.92 1.57
CA ASP A 306 30.67 -60.88 3.04
C ASP A 306 31.52 -59.72 3.65
N ASP A 307 31.24 -59.13 4.80
CA ASP A 307 30.68 -59.69 6.03
C ASP A 307 30.28 -58.55 7.01
N SER A 308 29.34 -58.86 7.92
CA SER A 308 29.19 -58.32 9.30
C SER A 308 28.62 -56.89 9.61
N LEU A 309 27.57 -56.92 10.45
CA LEU A 309 26.83 -55.85 11.16
C LEU A 309 27.51 -55.46 12.53
N PRO A 310 26.90 -54.66 13.44
CA PRO A 310 26.58 -53.21 13.45
C PRO A 310 27.17 -52.49 14.73
N PRO A 311 26.51 -51.48 15.36
CA PRO A 311 26.84 -50.05 15.37
C PRO A 311 27.50 -49.53 16.66
N SER A 312 28.10 -48.33 16.64
CA SER A 312 28.41 -47.59 17.86
C SER A 312 28.05 -46.11 17.76
N LYS A 313 27.41 -45.63 18.84
CA LYS A 313 27.00 -44.26 19.11
C LYS A 313 28.22 -43.43 19.48
N GLU A 314 28.30 -42.17 19.05
CA GLU A 314 28.91 -41.13 19.88
C GLU A 314 28.31 -39.75 19.59
N ASN A 315 27.81 -39.13 20.65
CA ASN A 315 27.38 -37.74 20.71
C ASN A 315 28.60 -36.83 20.89
N ARG A 316 28.67 -35.76 20.10
CA ARG A 316 29.30 -34.45 20.43
C ARG A 316 28.63 -33.44 19.48
N GLY A 317 27.96 -32.38 19.91
CA GLY A 317 28.29 -31.47 20.99
C GLY A 317 29.03 -30.26 20.39
N GLU A 318 28.37 -29.47 19.55
CA GLU A 318 28.90 -28.19 19.05
C GLU A 318 27.83 -27.10 19.12
N GLU A 319 27.91 -26.32 20.20
CA GLU A 319 27.32 -25.00 20.32
C GLU A 319 28.02 -24.05 19.33
N LYS A 320 27.29 -23.52 18.34
CA LYS A 320 27.79 -22.44 17.48
C LYS A 320 27.35 -21.09 18.04
N LEU A 321 28.28 -20.49 18.78
CA LEU A 321 28.34 -19.11 19.25
C LEU A 321 28.33 -18.16 18.03
N TYR A 322 27.23 -17.43 17.81
CA TYR A 322 27.21 -16.33 16.84
C TYR A 322 27.57 -15.02 17.54
N ILE A 323 28.82 -14.58 17.37
CA ILE A 323 29.27 -13.22 17.69
C ILE A 323 28.93 -12.33 16.49
N TYR A 324 28.03 -11.36 16.68
CA TYR A 324 27.87 -10.22 15.78
C TYR A 324 28.62 -9.02 16.37
N THR A 325 29.79 -8.71 15.80
CA THR A 325 30.47 -7.43 16.04
C THR A 325 29.98 -6.40 15.01
N TRP A 326 29.40 -5.31 15.51
CA TRP A 326 29.17 -4.09 14.75
C TRP A 326 30.36 -3.16 15.00
N HIS A 327 31.01 -2.73 13.92
CA HIS A 327 31.96 -1.60 13.98
C HIS A 327 31.22 -0.30 13.62
N TYR A 328 31.58 0.72 14.39
CA TYR A 328 31.03 2.09 14.42
C TYR A 328 31.14 2.85 13.10
#